data_AF-A0A9N7TU48-F1
#
_entry.id   AF-A0A9N7TU48-F1
#
_cell.length_a   1.000
_cell.length_b   1.000
_cell.length_c   1.000
_cell.angle_alpha   90.00
_cell.angle_beta   90.00
_cell.angle_gamma   90.00
#
_symmetry.space_group_name_H-M   'P 1'
#
loop_
_entity.id
_entity.type
_entity.pdbx_description
1 polymer ?
#
loop_
_entity_poly.entity_id
_entity_poly.type
_entity_poly.pdbx_seq_one_letter_code
_entity_poly.pdbx_strand_id
1 'polypeptide(L)'
;MDQLYLIRKTLGDLIPRHQQVFSNNQFFSGVSIPEPLEMETLEQKYPNLSHQALSLMKGCLRMDPSERLTCAQLLLHPYFDHLREKSQSSSREQDRSSNKRTRFPRKQLPPGYLPQLTGSSIFPALDNKKYYNNLRRFNYHLPNI
;
A
#
# COMPACT_ATOMS: atom_id res chain seq x y z
N MET A 1 -10.01 -5.95 -25.79
CA MET A 1 -9.22 -5.23 -26.81
C MET A 1 -9.18 -3.74 -26.56
N ASP A 2 -10.31 -3.11 -26.26
CA ASP A 2 -10.40 -1.66 -26.00
C ASP A 2 -9.36 -1.13 -24.99
N GLN A 3 -9.12 -1.88 -23.90
CA GLN A 3 -8.12 -1.48 -22.90
C GLN A 3 -6.70 -1.32 -23.46
N LEU A 4 -6.25 -2.20 -24.37
CA LEU A 4 -4.92 -2.08 -24.97
C LEU A 4 -4.85 -0.89 -25.93
N TYR A 5 -5.95 -0.57 -26.60
CA TYR A 5 -6.06 0.64 -27.41
C TYR A 5 -5.94 1.90 -26.54
N LEU A 6 -6.68 1.98 -25.43
CA LEU A 6 -6.62 3.12 -24.51
C LEU A 6 -5.22 3.29 -23.89
N ILE A 7 -4.58 2.18 -23.52
CA ILE A 7 -3.20 2.17 -23.04
C ILE A 7 -2.26 2.72 -24.13
N ARG A 8 -2.36 2.23 -25.37
CA ARG A 8 -1.53 2.73 -26.48
C ARG A 8 -1.76 4.21 -26.77
N LYS A 9 -3.02 4.64 -26.74
CA LYS A 9 -3.41 6.04 -26.98
C LYS A 9 -2.72 6.98 -25.99
N THR A 10 -2.54 6.55 -24.73
CA THR A 10 -1.96 7.41 -23.68
C THR A 10 -0.47 7.19 -23.45
N LEU A 11 0.03 5.96 -23.55
CA LEU A 11 1.40 5.58 -23.18
C LEU A 11 2.30 5.24 -24.36
N GLY A 12 1.76 5.23 -25.59
CA GLY A 12 2.48 4.85 -26.80
C GLY A 12 2.48 3.34 -27.01
N ASP A 13 3.30 2.87 -27.95
CA ASP A 13 3.25 1.47 -28.38
C ASP A 13 3.67 0.47 -27.30
N LEU A 14 3.04 -0.71 -27.36
CA LEU A 14 3.45 -1.84 -26.54
C LEU A 14 4.88 -2.24 -26.87
N ILE A 15 5.67 -2.62 -25.87
CA ILE A 15 7.02 -3.16 -26.09
C ILE A 15 6.96 -4.48 -26.88
N PRO A 16 8.05 -4.84 -27.62
CA PRO A 16 8.06 -6.04 -28.48
C PRO A 16 7.64 -7.33 -27.77
N ARG A 17 8.09 -7.51 -26.51
CA ARG A 17 7.71 -8.67 -25.69
C ARG A 17 6.20 -8.78 -25.49
N HIS A 18 5.51 -7.66 -25.22
CA HIS A 18 4.06 -7.67 -25.02
C HIS A 18 3.30 -7.93 -26.33
N GLN A 19 3.79 -7.37 -27.44
CA GLN A 19 3.23 -7.64 -28.77
C GLN A 19 3.31 -9.13 -29.12
N GLN A 20 4.47 -9.76 -28.87
CA GLN A 20 4.67 -11.20 -29.11
C GLN A 20 3.74 -12.06 -28.23
N VAL A 21 3.60 -11.73 -26.94
CA VAL A 21 2.67 -12.44 -26.06
C VAL A 21 1.23 -12.32 -26.54
N PHE A 22 0.85 -11.13 -27.03
CA PHE A 22 -0.47 -10.89 -27.60
C PHE A 22 -0.70 -11.71 -28.88
N SER A 23 0.24 -11.71 -29.82
CA SER A 23 0.11 -12.43 -31.10
C SER A 23 0.07 -13.95 -30.93
N ASN A 24 0.78 -14.48 -29.94
CA ASN A 24 0.86 -15.92 -29.68
C ASN A 24 -0.33 -16.45 -28.87
N ASN A 25 -1.17 -15.56 -28.34
CA ASN A 25 -2.30 -15.96 -27.53
C ASN A 25 -3.49 -16.39 -28.40
N GLN A 26 -3.88 -17.65 -28.31
CA GLN A 26 -4.99 -18.22 -29.07
C GLN A 26 -6.32 -17.48 -28.85
N PHE A 27 -6.56 -16.91 -27.66
CA PHE A 27 -7.77 -16.11 -27.38
C PHE A 27 -7.87 -14.84 -28.22
N PHE A 28 -6.74 -14.33 -28.71
CA PHE A 28 -6.67 -13.12 -29.54
C PHE A 28 -6.27 -13.42 -30.99
N SER A 29 -6.27 -14.69 -31.39
CA SER A 29 -5.95 -15.10 -32.77
C SER A 29 -6.87 -14.41 -33.77
N GLY A 30 -6.29 -13.82 -34.81
CA GLY A 30 -7.04 -13.09 -35.85
C GLY A 30 -7.51 -11.70 -35.43
N VAL A 31 -7.18 -11.23 -34.23
CA VAL A 31 -7.50 -9.88 -33.76
C VAL A 31 -6.22 -9.05 -33.66
N SER A 32 -6.26 -7.81 -34.14
CA SER A 32 -5.17 -6.84 -33.96
C SER A 32 -5.56 -5.78 -32.92
N ILE A 33 -4.56 -5.21 -32.24
CA ILE A 33 -4.77 -4.04 -31.40
C ILE A 33 -4.88 -2.83 -32.33
N PRO A 34 -5.99 -2.08 -32.33
CA PRO A 34 -6.14 -0.92 -33.20
C PRO A 34 -5.05 0.12 -32.94
N GLU A 35 -4.64 0.83 -33.99
CA GLU A 35 -3.69 1.93 -33.91
C GLU A 35 -4.44 3.24 -33.58
N PRO A 36 -4.07 3.96 -32.51
CA PRO A 36 -4.62 5.27 -32.21
C PRO A 36 -4.25 6.28 -33.30
N LEU A 37 -5.23 7.05 -33.78
CA LEU A 37 -5.02 8.15 -34.74
C LEU A 37 -4.20 9.29 -34.11
N GLU A 38 -4.48 9.59 -32.85
CA GLU A 38 -3.81 10.65 -32.08
C GLU A 38 -3.50 10.16 -30.68
N MET A 39 -2.35 10.57 -30.17
CA MET A 39 -1.98 10.32 -28.77
C MET A 39 -2.62 11.35 -27.84
N GLU A 40 -3.03 10.87 -26.68
CA GLU A 40 -3.54 11.69 -25.57
C GLU A 40 -2.72 11.37 -24.32
N THR A 41 -1.64 12.12 -24.13
CA THR A 41 -0.67 11.94 -23.04
C THR A 41 -1.30 12.20 -21.66
N LEU A 42 -0.61 11.75 -20.59
CA LEU A 42 -1.06 11.99 -19.22
C LEU A 42 -1.17 13.49 -18.89
N GLU A 43 -0.28 14.32 -19.46
CA GLU A 43 -0.30 15.77 -19.35
C GLU A 43 -1.56 16.39 -19.93
N GLN A 44 -1.93 15.96 -21.15
CA GLN A 44 -3.13 16.45 -21.83
C GLN A 44 -4.40 16.02 -21.09
N LYS A 45 -4.41 14.79 -20.55
CA LYS A 45 -5.56 14.24 -19.83
C LYS A 45 -5.75 14.88 -18.44
N TYR A 46 -4.66 15.30 -17.82
CA TYR A 46 -4.66 15.89 -16.47
C TYR A 46 -3.88 17.21 -16.42
N PRO A 47 -4.35 18.28 -17.08
CA PRO A 47 -3.61 19.54 -17.22
C PRO A 47 -3.44 20.29 -15.89
N ASN A 48 -4.32 20.03 -14.92
CA ASN A 48 -4.30 20.69 -13.59
C ASN A 48 -3.56 19.87 -12.54
N LEU A 49 -2.95 18.74 -12.91
CA LEU A 49 -2.24 17.88 -11.98
C LEU A 49 -0.89 18.52 -11.61
N SER A 50 -0.50 18.44 -10.33
CA SER A 50 0.81 18.94 -9.92
C SER A 50 1.93 18.15 -10.60
N HIS A 51 3.06 18.82 -10.88
CA HIS A 51 4.22 18.17 -11.50
C HIS A 51 4.69 16.94 -10.72
N GLN A 52 4.66 16.99 -9.38
CA GLN A 52 5.02 15.85 -8.52
C GLN A 52 4.05 14.67 -8.66
N ALA A 53 2.74 14.94 -8.72
CA ALA A 53 1.73 13.89 -8.91
C ALA A 53 1.85 13.24 -10.29
N LEU A 54 2.07 14.06 -11.33
CA LEU A 54 2.29 13.58 -12.69
C LEU A 54 3.56 12.73 -12.78
N SER A 55 4.65 13.17 -12.16
CA SER A 55 5.91 12.43 -12.12
C SER A 55 5.75 11.08 -11.42
N LEU A 56 5.03 11.03 -10.30
CA LEU A 56 4.69 9.78 -9.60
C LEU A 56 3.90 8.85 -10.54
N MET A 57 2.86 9.36 -11.19
CA MET A 57 2.01 8.60 -12.11
C MET A 57 2.81 8.02 -13.28
N LYS A 58 3.69 8.81 -13.89
CA LYS A 58 4.60 8.36 -14.95
C LYS A 58 5.58 7.28 -14.48
N GLY A 59 6.05 7.37 -13.24
CA GLY A 59 6.89 6.33 -12.63
C GLY A 59 6.15 5.01 -12.44
N CYS A 60 4.84 5.03 -12.18
CA CYS A 60 4.01 3.83 -12.05
C CYS A 60 3.61 3.24 -13.41
N LEU A 61 3.30 4.09 -14.39
CA LEU A 61 2.67 3.70 -15.66
C LEU A 61 3.68 3.51 -16.80
N ARG A 62 4.87 3.00 -16.52
CA ARG A 62 5.83 2.64 -17.57
C ARG A 62 5.34 1.41 -18.34
N MET A 63 5.50 1.46 -19.67
CA MET A 63 5.11 0.35 -20.56
C MET A 63 5.93 -0.90 -20.25
N ASP A 64 7.25 -0.74 -20.11
CA ASP A 64 8.13 -1.76 -19.59
C ASP A 64 7.92 -1.92 -18.07
N PRO A 65 7.53 -3.11 -17.57
CA PRO A 65 7.37 -3.34 -16.15
C PRO A 65 8.64 -3.13 -15.32
N SER A 66 9.82 -3.36 -15.90
CA SER A 66 11.12 -3.24 -15.22
C SER A 66 11.54 -1.79 -14.98
N GLU A 67 11.00 -0.87 -15.78
CA GLU A 67 11.24 0.58 -15.62
C GLU A 67 10.32 1.23 -14.57
N ARG A 68 9.31 0.51 -14.07
CA ARG A 68 8.37 1.05 -13.08
C ARG A 68 9.08 1.25 -11.75
N LEU A 69 8.73 2.35 -11.07
CA LEU A 69 9.17 2.57 -9.71
C LEU A 69 8.61 1.48 -8.79
N THR A 70 9.47 0.96 -7.93
CA THR A 70 9.08 0.04 -6.86
C THR A 70 8.25 0.76 -5.81
N CYS A 71 7.45 0.01 -5.04
CA CYS A 71 6.69 0.57 -3.92
C CYS A 71 7.58 1.35 -2.93
N ALA A 72 8.80 0.86 -2.66
CA ALA A 72 9.75 1.54 -1.79
C ALA A 72 10.19 2.90 -2.35
N GLN A 73 10.49 2.95 -3.66
CA GLN A 73 10.84 4.22 -4.33
C GLN A 73 9.64 5.18 -4.37
N LEU A 74 8.43 4.67 -4.60
CA LEU A 74 7.20 5.49 -4.62
C LEU A 74 6.92 6.13 -3.26
N LEU A 75 7.13 5.41 -2.15
CA LEU A 75 6.96 5.95 -0.79
C LEU A 75 7.98 7.06 -0.46
N LEU A 76 9.14 7.06 -1.12
CA LEU A 76 10.17 8.10 -0.98
C LEU A 76 10.01 9.23 -2.01
N HIS A 77 9.00 9.18 -2.88
CA HIS A 77 8.81 10.16 -3.93
C HIS A 77 8.44 11.55 -3.36
N PRO A 78 8.93 12.66 -3.96
CA PRO A 78 8.67 14.03 -3.47
C PRO A 78 7.19 14.39 -3.32
N TYR A 79 6.32 13.70 -4.06
CA TYR A 79 4.87 13.84 -3.93
C TYR A 79 4.37 13.64 -2.48
N PHE A 80 5.03 12.79 -1.69
CA PHE A 80 4.65 12.49 -0.31
C PHE A 80 5.40 13.34 0.74
N ASP A 81 6.21 14.32 0.35
CA ASP A 81 7.04 15.10 1.29
C ASP A 81 6.20 15.82 2.35
N HIS A 82 5.12 16.49 1.94
CA HIS A 82 4.20 17.18 2.84
C HIS A 82 3.56 16.24 3.89
N LEU A 83 3.28 14.99 3.50
CA LEU A 83 2.73 13.99 4.42
C LEU A 83 3.78 13.54 5.45
N ARG A 84 5.03 13.40 4.99
CA ARG A 84 6.16 13.03 5.85
C ARG A 84 6.47 14.12 6.86
N GLU A 85 6.47 15.39 6.46
CA GLU A 85 6.66 16.53 7.37
C GLU A 85 5.57 16.60 8.46
N LYS A 86 4.29 16.43 8.08
CA LYS A 86 3.17 16.42 9.02
C LYS A 86 3.26 15.30 10.06
N SER A 87 3.78 14.14 9.69
CA SER A 87 3.97 13.01 10.62
C SER A 87 5.06 13.27 11.68
N GLN A 88 6.06 14.08 11.33
CA GLN A 88 7.15 14.43 12.24
C GLN A 88 6.75 15.53 13.23
N SER A 89 5.89 16.47 12.82
CA SER A 89 5.41 17.53 13.72
C SER A 89 4.46 16.98 14.78
N SER A 90 3.54 16.07 14.44
CA SER A 90 2.62 15.46 15.40
C SER A 90 3.33 14.61 16.47
N SER A 91 4.41 13.92 16.11
CA SER A 91 5.21 13.14 17.06
C SER A 91 5.91 14.02 18.10
N ARG A 92 6.35 15.23 17.73
CA ARG A 92 7.03 16.17 18.64
C ARG A 92 6.08 16.85 19.64
N GLU A 93 4.82 17.06 19.28
CA GLU A 93 3.81 17.64 20.19
C GLU A 93 3.35 16.65 21.26
N GLN A 94 3.28 15.36 20.92
CA GLN A 94 2.88 14.32 21.86
C GLN A 94 3.92 14.13 22.98
N ASP A 95 5.21 14.33 22.68
CA ASP A 95 6.32 14.22 23.64
C ASP A 95 6.41 15.42 24.61
N ARG A 96 5.92 16.60 24.21
CA ARG A 96 5.83 17.76 25.12
C ARG A 96 4.69 17.63 26.14
N SER A 97 3.67 16.84 25.81
CA SER A 97 2.47 16.66 26.64
C SER A 97 2.59 15.49 27.63
N SER A 98 3.45 14.51 27.34
CA SER A 98 3.71 13.34 28.21
C SER A 98 4.56 13.67 29.45
N ASN A 99 5.34 14.75 29.43
CA ASN A 99 6.23 15.15 30.53
C ASN A 99 5.56 15.89 31.71
N LYS A 100 4.23 16.06 31.70
CA LYS A 100 3.46 16.57 32.86
C LYS A 100 2.71 15.47 33.63
N ARG A 101 3.21 14.24 33.64
CA ARG A 101 2.76 13.26 34.64
C ARG A 101 3.43 13.58 35.98
N THR A 102 2.76 14.39 36.77
CA THR A 102 2.99 14.55 38.21
C THR A 102 3.18 13.17 38.83
N ARG A 103 4.41 12.87 39.26
CA ARG A 103 4.72 11.66 40.04
C ARG A 103 4.01 11.78 41.38
N PHE A 104 2.83 11.17 41.51
CA PHE A 104 2.21 10.96 42.81
C PHE A 104 3.12 10.07 43.67
N PRO A 105 3.28 10.35 44.98
CA PRO A 105 4.14 9.55 45.84
C PRO A 105 3.58 8.12 45.94
N ARG A 106 4.43 7.15 45.62
CA ARG A 106 4.15 5.71 45.70
C ARG A 106 4.01 5.33 47.17
N LYS A 107 2.78 5.30 47.70
CA LYS A 107 2.50 4.62 48.98
C LYS A 107 2.78 3.12 48.76
N GLN A 108 3.52 2.49 49.66
CA GLN A 108 3.76 1.05 49.62
C GLN A 108 2.47 0.31 50.00
N LEU A 109 2.10 -0.70 49.21
CA LEU A 109 0.97 -1.59 49.47
C LEU A 109 1.59 -2.90 49.97
N PRO A 110 1.04 -3.56 51.00
CA PRO A 110 1.49 -4.89 51.39
C PRO A 110 1.23 -5.89 50.26
N PRO A 111 2.06 -6.95 50.14
CA PRO A 111 1.95 -7.92 49.07
C PRO A 111 0.70 -8.77 49.29
N GLY A 112 -0.20 -8.83 48.30
CA GLY A 112 -1.17 -9.93 48.25
C GLY A 112 -2.53 -9.67 47.63
N TYR A 113 -3.00 -8.44 47.46
CA TYR A 113 -4.38 -8.24 47.00
C TYR A 113 -4.49 -7.10 45.98
N LEU A 114 -4.63 -7.45 44.71
CA LEU A 114 -5.09 -6.53 43.67
C LEU A 114 -6.61 -6.32 43.81
N PRO A 115 -7.11 -5.08 43.71
CA PRO A 115 -8.55 -4.85 43.70
C PRO A 115 -9.13 -5.41 42.39
N GLN A 116 -10.06 -6.35 42.50
CA GLN A 116 -10.89 -6.77 41.38
C GLN A 116 -11.82 -5.62 41.01
N LEU A 117 -11.76 -5.17 39.76
CA LEU A 117 -12.80 -4.32 39.18
C LEU A 117 -14.05 -5.18 39.01
N THR A 118 -15.09 -4.91 39.79
CA THR A 118 -16.40 -5.55 39.64
C THR A 118 -17.03 -5.04 38.35
N GLY A 119 -16.87 -5.77 37.26
CA GLY A 119 -17.43 -5.34 35.98
C GLY A 119 -16.99 -6.16 34.77
N SER A 120 -17.14 -7.49 34.83
CA SER A 120 -17.29 -8.33 33.63
C SER A 120 -17.51 -9.78 34.05
N SER A 121 -18.78 -10.19 34.12
CA SER A 121 -19.17 -11.59 34.26
C SER A 121 -19.18 -12.28 32.89
N ILE A 122 -18.02 -12.33 32.23
CA ILE A 122 -17.82 -13.21 31.07
C ILE A 122 -16.39 -13.75 31.19
N PHE A 123 -16.28 -15.08 31.26
CA PHE A 123 -15.08 -15.92 31.33
C PHE A 123 -14.57 -16.29 32.74
N PRO A 124 -14.75 -17.55 33.19
CA PRO A 124 -13.95 -18.09 34.28
C PRO A 124 -12.49 -18.22 33.84
N ALA A 125 -11.56 -17.93 34.76
CA ALA A 125 -10.12 -18.07 34.55
C ALA A 125 -9.78 -19.51 34.14
N LEU A 126 -9.26 -19.67 32.91
CA LEU A 126 -8.70 -20.93 32.44
C LEU A 126 -7.23 -20.99 32.85
N ASP A 127 -6.95 -21.80 33.86
CA ASP A 127 -5.59 -22.18 34.21
C ASP A 127 -4.99 -23.18 33.20
N ASN A 128 -3.68 -23.03 33.03
CA ASN A 128 -2.71 -23.96 32.45
C ASN A 128 -2.64 -24.19 30.93
N LYS A 129 -1.69 -23.45 30.33
CA LYS A 129 -0.43 -24.00 29.79
C LYS A 129 -0.56 -25.34 29.05
N LYS A 130 -0.83 -25.26 27.74
CA LYS A 130 -0.33 -26.14 26.64
C LYS A 130 -1.18 -25.96 25.37
N TYR A 131 -1.11 -24.86 24.60
CA TYR A 131 -1.60 -24.85 23.20
C TYR A 131 -1.19 -23.56 22.46
N TYR A 132 0.09 -23.43 22.10
CA TYR A 132 0.52 -22.44 21.09
C TYR A 132 1.53 -23.05 20.12
N ASN A 133 1.15 -24.15 19.46
CA ASN A 133 1.93 -24.68 18.34
C ASN A 133 1.11 -24.95 17.07
N ASN A 134 -0.12 -24.45 16.97
CA ASN A 134 -0.99 -24.71 15.80
C ASN A 134 -1.25 -23.51 14.88
N LEU A 135 -0.55 -22.38 15.05
CA LEU A 135 -0.70 -21.23 14.15
C LEU A 135 0.26 -21.27 12.93
N ARG A 136 0.62 -22.48 12.46
CA ARG A 136 1.46 -22.71 11.25
C ARG A 136 0.71 -23.40 10.10
N ARG A 137 -0.63 -23.29 10.04
CA ARG A 137 -1.44 -23.95 9.00
C ARG A 137 -2.43 -23.06 8.27
N PHE A 138 -2.08 -21.81 7.99
CA PHE A 138 -2.79 -21.02 6.98
C PHE A 138 -1.93 -20.86 5.73
N ASN A 139 -1.80 -21.95 4.97
CA ASN A 139 -1.28 -21.94 3.61
C ASN A 139 -2.40 -21.46 2.67
N TYR A 140 -2.54 -20.15 2.50
CA TYR A 140 -3.34 -19.59 1.41
C TYR A 140 -2.53 -19.66 0.12
N HIS A 141 -2.66 -20.76 -0.62
CA HIS A 141 -2.24 -20.79 -2.03
C HIS A 141 -3.39 -20.24 -2.86
N LEU A 142 -3.17 -19.10 -3.52
CA LEU A 142 -4.02 -18.66 -4.62
C LEU A 142 -3.63 -19.45 -5.88
N PRO A 143 -4.60 -19.92 -6.69
CA PRO A 143 -4.31 -20.54 -7.97
C PRO A 143 -3.71 -19.50 -8.92
N ASN A 144 -2.62 -19.86 -9.59
CA ASN A 144 -2.11 -19.10 -10.74
C ASN A 144 -3.11 -19.25 -11.89
N ILE A 145 -3.62 -18.12 -12.38
CA ILE A 145 -4.32 -17.99 -13.66
C ILE A 145 -3.60 -16.90 -14.45
#